data_AF-A0A7W1UN82-F1
#
_entry.id   AF-A0A7W1UN82-F1
#
_cell.length_a   1.000
_cell.length_b   1.000
_cell.length_c   1.000
_cell.angle_alpha   90.00
_cell.angle_beta   90.00
_cell.angle_gamma   90.00
#
_symmetry.space_group_name_H-M   'P 1'
#
loop_
_entity.id
_entity.type
_entity.pdbx_description
1 polymer ?
#
loop_
_entity_poly.entity_id
_entity_poly.type
_entity_poly.pdbx_seq_one_letter_code
_entity_poly.pdbx_strand_id
1 'polypeptide(L)'
;MNIKDYISSGVIESYVLGQLSDQECAELKVLAKLHPEIKAEIESVEETMMTFASKTPPAKLKQNILSKLDIKETKVIPLETKNSSFPFLLVAASVTLLIVSGI
;
A
#
# COMPACT_ATOMS: atom_id res chain seq x y z
N MET A 1 26.71 25.08 3.87
CA MET A 1 27.11 23.70 3.52
C MET A 1 26.81 23.50 2.05
N ASN A 2 27.72 22.90 1.28
CA ASN A 2 27.46 22.56 -0.12
C ASN A 2 26.81 21.18 -0.15
N ILE A 3 25.63 21.07 -0.76
CA ILE A 3 24.85 19.83 -0.83
C ILE A 3 25.64 18.73 -1.56
N LYS A 4 26.44 19.09 -2.57
CA LYS A 4 27.27 18.14 -3.31
C LYS A 4 28.38 17.53 -2.46
N ASP A 5 28.99 18.33 -1.59
CA ASP A 5 30.04 17.85 -0.67
C ASP A 5 29.43 16.90 0.37
N TYR A 6 28.20 17.18 0.81
CA TYR A 6 27.47 16.29 1.73
C TYR A 6 27.12 14.96 1.07
N ILE A 7 26.60 14.98 -0.15
CA ILE A 7 26.31 13.77 -0.93
C ILE A 7 27.59 12.95 -1.14
N SER A 8 28.72 13.61 -1.42
CA SER A 8 30.01 12.93 -1.65
C SER A 8 30.73 12.50 -0.36
N SER A 9 30.18 12.78 0.82
CA SER A 9 30.85 12.55 2.10
C SER A 9 30.81 11.11 2.61
N GLY A 10 29.97 10.25 2.01
CA GLY A 10 29.78 8.86 2.48
C GLY A 10 28.73 8.68 3.58
N VAL A 11 28.08 9.76 4.01
CA VAL A 11 27.08 9.75 5.09
C VAL A 11 25.80 9.01 4.66
N ILE A 12 25.40 9.14 3.40
CA ILE A 12 24.17 8.53 2.87
C ILE A 12 24.32 7.01 2.77
N GLU A 13 25.49 6.53 2.36
CA GLU A 13 25.82 5.10 2.29
C GLU A 13 25.86 4.49 3.69
N SER A 14 26.49 5.19 4.63
CA SER A 14 26.51 4.80 6.04
C SER A 14 25.09 4.73 6.62
N TYR A 15 24.18 5.62 6.17
CA TYR A 15 22.78 5.61 6.58
C TYR A 15 22.04 4.38 6.04
N VAL A 16 22.16 4.11 4.73
CA VAL A 16 21.51 2.98 4.07
C VAL A 16 22.02 1.64 4.65
N LEU A 17 23.28 1.58 5.06
CA LEU A 17 23.88 0.42 5.73
C LEU A 17 23.50 0.30 7.22
N GLY A 18 22.78 1.27 7.79
CA GLY A 18 22.37 1.27 9.19
C GLY A 18 23.52 1.50 10.17
N GLN A 19 24.56 2.22 9.76
CA GLN A 19 25.75 2.52 10.57
C GLN A 19 25.69 3.88 11.28
N LEU A 20 24.75 4.75 10.90
CA LEU A 20 24.52 6.03 11.58
C LEU A 20 23.88 5.84 12.95
N SER A 21 24.19 6.76 13.87
CA SER A 21 23.45 6.88 15.13
C SER A 21 22.02 7.41 14.90
N ASP A 22 21.14 7.21 15.88
CA ASP A 22 19.75 7.69 15.82
C ASP A 22 19.65 9.20 15.63
N GLN A 23 20.58 9.95 16.23
CA GLN A 23 20.65 11.41 16.10
C GLN A 23 21.00 11.82 14.67
N GLU A 24 22.06 11.25 14.09
CA GLU A 24 22.48 11.54 12.72
C GLU A 24 21.40 11.13 11.70
N CYS A 25 20.71 10.01 11.94
CA CYS A 25 19.56 9.61 11.14
C CYS A 25 18.43 10.65 11.17
N ALA A 26 18.15 11.23 12.34
CA ALA A 26 17.13 12.28 12.46
C ALA A 26 17.53 13.56 11.73
N GLU A 27 18.80 13.97 11.85
CA GLU A 27 19.36 15.11 11.12
C GLU A 27 19.29 14.90 9.60
N LEU A 28 19.72 13.74 9.10
CA LEU A 28 19.63 13.40 7.68
C LEU A 28 18.19 13.43 7.18
N LYS A 29 17.21 12.95 7.96
CA LYS A 29 15.78 13.01 7.60
C LYS A 29 15.27 14.44 7.50
N VAL A 30 15.75 15.35 8.34
CA VAL A 30 15.42 16.79 8.24
C VAL A 30 16.05 17.38 6.98
N LEU A 31 17.33 17.07 6.71
CA LEU A 31 18.03 17.52 5.52
C LEU A 31 17.38 17.01 4.22
N ALA A 32 16.95 15.74 4.19
CA ALA A 32 16.26 15.14 3.05
C ALA A 32 14.88 15.78 2.78
N LYS A 33 14.22 16.33 3.80
CA LYS A 33 12.98 17.12 3.63
C LYS A 33 13.26 18.51 3.03
N LEU A 34 14.38 19.12 3.40
CA LEU A 34 14.75 20.45 2.93
C LEU A 34 15.40 20.42 1.54
N HIS A 35 16.11 19.34 1.22
CA HIS A 35 16.89 19.18 0.00
C HIS A 35 16.47 17.91 -0.74
N PRO A 36 15.67 18.02 -1.81
CA PRO A 36 15.21 16.86 -2.58
C PRO A 36 16.35 16.09 -3.25
N GLU A 37 17.50 16.74 -3.50
CA GLU A 37 18.71 16.09 -4.01
C GLU A 37 19.23 15.00 -3.06
N ILE A 38 19.19 15.25 -1.74
CA ILE A 38 19.60 14.26 -0.73
C ILE A 38 18.64 13.08 -0.73
N LYS A 39 17.33 13.34 -0.85
CA LYS A 39 16.31 12.28 -0.94
C LYS A 39 16.51 11.41 -2.18
N ALA A 40 16.76 12.03 -3.33
CA ALA A 40 17.03 11.32 -4.58
C ALA A 40 18.29 10.45 -4.49
N GLU A 41 19.34 10.93 -3.83
CA GLU A 41 20.55 10.15 -3.61
C GLU A 41 20.29 8.94 -2.68
N ILE A 42 19.55 9.13 -1.59
CA ILE A 42 19.16 8.02 -0.70
C ILE A 42 18.44 6.93 -1.51
N GLU A 43 17.46 7.30 -2.33
CA GLU A 43 16.70 6.35 -3.15
C GLU A 43 17.58 5.61 -4.17
N SER A 44 18.51 6.33 -4.82
CA SER A 44 19.49 5.77 -5.76
C SER A 44 20.40 4.71 -5.10
N VAL A 45 20.92 5.01 -3.91
CA VAL A 45 21.79 4.10 -3.15
C VAL A 45 20.99 2.89 -2.66
N GLU A 46 19.75 3.09 -2.18
CA GLU A 46 18.86 2.00 -1.77
C GLU A 46 18.54 1.05 -2.95
N GLU A 47 18.24 1.57 -4.14
CA GLU A 47 17.98 0.76 -5.33
C GLU A 47 19.21 -0.07 -5.75
N THR A 48 20.38 0.55 -5.71
CA THR A 48 21.65 -0.13 -6.00
C THR A 48 21.88 -1.28 -5.01
N MET A 49 21.62 -1.05 -3.72
CA MET A 49 21.74 -2.08 -2.69
C MET A 49 20.69 -3.18 -2.83
N MET A 50 19.43 -2.86 -3.17
CA MET A 50 18.39 -3.85 -3.43
C MET A 50 18.76 -4.77 -4.60
N THR A 51 19.29 -4.19 -5.67
CA THR A 51 19.77 -4.94 -6.84
C THR A 51 20.91 -5.87 -6.45
N PHE A 52 21.88 -5.38 -5.66
CA PHE A 52 22.97 -6.20 -5.15
C PHE A 52 22.50 -7.33 -4.23
N ALA A 53 21.51 -7.06 -3.37
CA ALA A 53 20.96 -8.03 -2.41
C ALA A 53 19.98 -9.04 -3.04
N SER A 54 19.55 -8.81 -4.27
CA SER A 54 18.57 -9.65 -4.97
C SER A 54 19.13 -11.05 -5.22
N LYS A 55 18.74 -12.00 -4.36
CA LYS A 55 19.09 -13.42 -4.46
C LYS A 55 17.87 -14.29 -4.21
N THR A 56 17.78 -15.39 -4.94
CA THR A 56 16.69 -16.37 -4.77
C THR A 56 16.75 -16.99 -3.36
N PRO A 57 15.71 -16.80 -2.53
CA PRO A 57 15.67 -17.40 -1.20
C PRO A 57 15.43 -18.91 -1.28
N PRO A 58 15.79 -19.69 -0.24
CA PRO A 58 15.49 -21.12 -0.18
C PRO A 58 13.98 -21.40 -0.24
N ALA A 59 13.55 -22.38 -1.04
CA ALA A 59 12.13 -22.68 -1.27
C ALA A 59 11.32 -22.92 0.03
N LYS A 60 11.95 -23.52 1.05
CA LYS A 60 11.31 -23.82 2.34
C LYS A 60 11.10 -22.59 3.23
N LEU A 61 11.79 -21.47 2.97
CA LEU A 61 11.73 -20.26 3.80
C LEU A 61 10.31 -19.70 3.88
N LYS A 62 9.61 -19.64 2.75
CA LYS A 62 8.21 -19.17 2.69
C LYS A 62 7.30 -19.98 3.60
N GLN A 63 7.38 -21.31 3.53
CA GLN A 63 6.55 -22.20 4.34
C GLN A 63 6.86 -22.04 5.83
N ASN A 64 8.14 -21.94 6.21
CA ASN A 64 8.56 -21.76 7.60
C ASN A 64 8.09 -20.43 8.21
N ILE A 65 8.03 -19.35 7.41
CA ILE A 65 7.51 -18.06 7.86
C ILE A 65 6.00 -18.15 8.07
N LEU A 66 5.28 -18.67 7.07
CA LEU A 66 3.82 -18.78 7.13
C LEU A 66 3.34 -19.66 8.28
N SER A 67 4.05 -20.75 8.59
CA SER A 67 3.70 -21.64 9.70
C SER A 67 3.90 -21.01 11.09
N LYS A 68 4.65 -19.91 11.20
CA LYS A 68 4.87 -19.18 12.46
C LYS A 68 3.86 -18.05 12.69
N LEU A 69 3.05 -17.71 11.68
CA LEU A 69 2.02 -16.69 11.82
C LEU A 69 0.76 -17.33 12.41
N ASP A 70 0.21 -16.75 13.49
CA ASP A 70 -1.10 -17.15 14.05
C ASP A 70 -2.23 -16.58 13.18
N ILE A 71 -2.37 -17.12 11.97
CA ILE A 71 -3.46 -16.74 11.06
C ILE A 71 -4.70 -17.50 11.48
N LYS A 72 -5.54 -16.87 12.32
CA LYS A 72 -6.89 -17.36 12.59
C LYS A 72 -7.73 -17.18 11.33
N GLU A 73 -8.24 -18.28 10.77
CA GLU A 73 -9.20 -18.21 9.68
C GLU A 73 -10.45 -17.48 10.15
N THR A 74 -10.64 -16.26 9.65
CA THR A 74 -11.86 -15.50 9.90
C THR A 74 -12.97 -16.08 9.03
N LYS A 75 -14.13 -16.30 9.65
CA LYS A 75 -15.32 -16.85 8.98
C LYS A 75 -15.67 -15.97 7.79
N VAL A 76 -15.51 -16.50 6.57
CA VAL A 76 -15.94 -15.85 5.33
C VAL A 76 -17.45 -15.64 5.43
N ILE A 77 -17.86 -14.39 5.62
CA ILE A 77 -19.28 -14.01 5.69
C ILE A 77 -19.74 -13.74 4.25
N PRO A 78 -20.77 -14.45 3.75
CA PRO A 78 -21.34 -14.16 2.44
C PRO A 78 -21.82 -12.70 2.40
N LEU A 79 -21.51 -11.99 1.32
CA LEU A 79 -22.07 -10.67 1.07
C LEU A 79 -23.56 -10.82 0.73
N GLU A 80 -24.43 -10.37 1.64
CA GLU A 80 -25.88 -10.25 1.40
C GLU A 80 -26.14 -9.22 0.29
N THR A 81 -26.45 -9.69 -0.91
CA THR A 81 -26.87 -8.85 -2.03
C THR A 81 -28.37 -8.58 -1.93
N LYS A 82 -28.72 -7.40 -1.41
CA LYS A 82 -30.11 -6.92 -1.34
C LYS A 82 -30.70 -6.72 -2.74
N ASN A 83 -31.32 -7.76 -3.29
CA ASN A 83 -32.09 -7.70 -4.53
C ASN A 83 -33.45 -7.04 -4.25
N SER A 84 -33.55 -5.73 -4.46
CA SER A 84 -34.81 -5.00 -4.37
C SER A 84 -35.64 -5.23 -5.63
N SER A 85 -36.41 -6.32 -5.66
CA SER A 85 -37.46 -6.51 -6.66
C SER A 85 -38.62 -5.58 -6.36
N PHE A 86 -38.69 -4.43 -7.04
CA PHE A 86 -39.88 -3.57 -7.02
C PHE A 86 -41.04 -4.32 -7.71
N PRO A 87 -42.19 -4.52 -7.05
CA PRO A 87 -43.32 -5.19 -7.68
C PRO A 87 -44.04 -4.23 -8.65
N PHE A 88 -43.74 -4.37 -9.95
CA PHE A 88 -44.45 -3.66 -11.03
C PHE A 88 -45.96 -4.00 -11.12
N LEU A 89 -46.46 -4.96 -10.34
CA LEU A 89 -47.86 -5.38 -10.30
C LEU A 89 -48.84 -4.31 -9.77
N LEU A 90 -48.38 -3.29 -9.03
CA LEU A 90 -49.27 -2.24 -8.53
C LEU A 90 -49.65 -1.18 -9.58
N VAL A 91 -48.95 -1.11 -10.72
CA VAL A 91 -49.21 -0.06 -11.74
C VAL A 91 -50.38 -0.42 -12.66
N ALA A 92 -50.66 -1.72 -12.88
CA ALA A 92 -51.64 -2.17 -13.88
C ALA A 92 -53.11 -1.94 -13.49
N ALA A 93 -53.46 -1.92 -12.20
CA ALA A 93 -54.84 -1.77 -11.75
C ALA A 93 -55.42 -0.35 -11.98
N SER A 94 -54.56 0.67 -12.09
CA SER A 94 -55.03 2.05 -12.33
C SER A 94 -55.54 2.27 -13.75
N VAL A 95 -54.98 1.56 -14.74
CA VAL A 95 -55.33 1.74 -16.15
C VAL A 95 -56.62 1.01 -16.50
N THR A 96 -56.94 -0.10 -15.83
CA THR A 96 -58.18 -0.85 -16.09
C THR A 96 -59.42 -0.13 -15.53
N LEU A 97 -59.28 0.65 -14.45
CA LEU A 97 -60.42 1.36 -13.84
C LEU A 97 -60.91 2.56 -14.67
N LEU A 98 -60.07 3.13 -15.53
CA LEU A 98 -60.44 4.29 -16.37
C LEU A 98 -61.18 3.87 -17.65
N ILE A 99 -60.95 2.65 -18.15
CA ILE A 99 -61.61 2.16 -19.37
C ILE A 99 -63.06 1.72 -19.10
N VAL A 100 -63.37 1.28 -17.87
CA VAL A 100 -64.73 0.83 -17.49
C VAL A 100 -65.69 1.98 -17.19
N SER A 101 -65.19 3.18 -16.89
CA SER A 101 -66.04 4.36 -16.61
C SER A 101 -66.44 5.15 -17.87
N GLY A 102 -66.00 4.74 -19.07
CA GLY A 102 -66.10 5.52 -20.30
C GLY A 102 -66.84 4.90 -21.48
N ILE A 103 -67.51 3.75 -21.31
CA ILE A 103 -68.42 3.14 -22.30
C ILE A 103 -69.81 2.97 -21.69
#